data_AF-A0A3T0ECP7-F1
#
_entry.id   AF-A0A3T0ECP7-F1
#
_cell.length_a   1.000
_cell.length_b   1.000
_cell.length_c   1.000
_cell.angle_alpha   90.00
_cell.angle_beta   90.00
_cell.angle_gamma   90.00
#
_symmetry.space_group_name_H-M   'P 1'
#
loop_
_entity.id
_entity.type
_entity.pdbx_description
1 polymer ?
#
loop_
_entity_poly.entity_id
_entity_poly.type
_entity_poly.pdbx_seq_one_letter_code
_entity_poly.pdbx_strand_id
1 'polypeptide(L)'
;MTKISRFLLAGAGCLALAGLAACEDNAGTAGWVDVDEAVTTPAAEPDQDAGERVSTREQHFDAFGYYLPFEPLQFGNWRLDNVFIAPSSDFEAWEAGGRRDEMPFGPVFVDFSDVNSPTGTNELGGEYHTVTTRVQADYYYLADGAFTFEGIDPELGTVIIDGALHGDVVRAGDSQRPAFTGGVEVGGERIRNISLRWYGGD
;
A
#
# COMPACT_ATOMS: atom_id res chain seq x y z
N MET A 1 -15.12 -4.16 53.54
CA MET A 1 -15.01 -5.47 54.23
C MET A 1 -14.04 -6.33 53.45
N THR A 2 -12.86 -6.51 54.04
CA THR A 2 -11.69 -7.19 53.49
C THR A 2 -11.81 -8.70 53.70
N LYS A 3 -11.52 -9.53 52.69
CA LYS A 3 -11.15 -10.94 52.92
C LYS A 3 -10.01 -11.36 52.00
N ILE A 4 -8.82 -11.37 52.59
CA ILE A 4 -7.62 -12.07 52.15
C ILE A 4 -7.74 -13.50 52.70
N SER A 5 -7.46 -14.53 51.90
CA SER A 5 -7.05 -15.82 52.45
C SER A 5 -6.08 -16.52 51.53
N ARG A 6 -4.85 -16.65 52.04
CA ARG A 6 -3.75 -17.47 51.52
C ARG A 6 -4.07 -18.94 51.78
N PHE A 7 -3.69 -19.82 50.86
CA PHE A 7 -3.33 -21.20 51.19
C PHE A 7 -2.12 -21.61 50.35
N LEU A 8 -1.02 -21.84 51.07
CA LEU A 8 0.19 -22.53 50.64
C LEU A 8 0.04 -23.97 51.09
N LEU A 9 0.37 -24.95 50.24
CA LEU A 9 0.97 -26.21 50.73
C LEU A 9 1.77 -26.89 49.61
N ALA A 10 3.00 -27.24 49.96
CA ALA A 10 4.01 -27.90 49.15
C ALA A 10 3.84 -29.43 49.17
N GLY A 11 4.30 -30.10 48.12
CA GLY A 11 4.46 -31.54 48.06
C GLY A 11 5.49 -31.93 47.00
N ALA A 12 6.67 -32.35 47.45
CA ALA A 12 7.79 -32.82 46.65
C ALA A 12 7.64 -34.31 46.29
N GLY A 13 8.11 -34.71 45.11
CA GLY A 13 8.23 -36.11 44.70
C GLY A 13 9.10 -36.25 43.44
N CYS A 14 10.39 -36.54 43.66
CA CYS A 14 11.36 -36.88 42.62
C CYS A 14 11.16 -38.32 42.12
N LEU A 15 11.16 -38.51 40.80
CA LEU A 15 11.65 -39.73 40.15
C LEU A 15 12.28 -39.35 38.80
N ALA A 16 13.58 -39.55 38.70
CA ALA A 16 14.36 -39.43 37.47
C ALA A 16 14.47 -40.82 36.84
N LEU A 17 14.23 -40.92 35.52
CA LEU A 17 14.82 -41.93 34.65
C LEU A 17 15.00 -41.33 33.25
N ALA A 18 16.23 -41.41 32.76
CA ALA A 18 16.73 -40.84 31.53
C ALA A 18 16.31 -41.64 30.29
N GLY A 19 16.13 -40.94 29.17
CA GLY A 19 16.06 -41.50 27.83
C GLY A 19 16.21 -40.40 26.79
N LEU A 20 17.39 -40.30 26.18
CA LEU A 20 17.75 -39.35 25.13
C LEU A 20 16.84 -39.49 23.89
N ALA A 21 16.31 -38.37 23.42
CA ALA A 21 16.19 -38.07 21.99
C ALA A 21 15.91 -36.57 21.77
N ALA A 22 17.00 -35.87 21.41
CA ALA A 22 17.11 -34.76 20.45
C ALA A 22 16.08 -33.61 20.40
N CYS A 23 16.65 -32.41 20.58
CA CYS A 23 16.20 -31.06 20.22
C CYS A 23 15.11 -30.42 21.10
N GLU A 24 15.61 -29.77 22.16
CA GLU A 24 15.07 -28.57 22.82
C GLU A 24 14.33 -27.65 21.82
N ASP A 25 13.07 -27.29 22.09
CA ASP A 25 12.64 -26.23 23.02
C ASP A 25 13.31 -24.88 22.75
N ASN A 26 12.57 -23.86 22.35
CA ASN A 26 11.76 -23.14 23.34
C ASN A 26 10.91 -22.06 22.66
N ALA A 27 9.61 -22.12 22.90
CA ALA A 27 8.76 -20.94 22.83
C ALA A 27 9.04 -20.10 24.08
N GLY A 28 9.32 -18.80 23.95
CA GLY A 28 9.37 -17.97 25.14
C GLY A 28 9.86 -16.54 24.97
N THR A 29 8.90 -15.62 24.92
CA THR A 29 8.91 -14.32 25.62
C THR A 29 9.95 -13.25 25.26
N ALA A 30 9.42 -12.19 24.67
CA ALA A 30 9.51 -10.79 25.10
C ALA A 30 10.88 -10.22 25.51
N GLY A 31 11.33 -9.21 24.78
CA GLY A 31 12.33 -8.28 25.27
C GLY A 31 13.06 -7.56 24.15
N TRP A 32 12.92 -6.25 24.11
CA TRP A 32 13.76 -5.36 23.31
C TRP A 32 15.24 -5.61 23.64
N VAL A 33 16.09 -5.67 22.62
CA VAL A 33 17.54 -5.63 22.78
C VAL A 33 18.02 -4.22 22.47
N ASP A 34 18.79 -3.65 23.40
CA ASP A 34 19.40 -2.33 23.35
C ASP A 34 20.30 -2.15 22.11
N VAL A 35 20.25 -0.93 21.56
CA VAL A 35 21.01 -0.45 20.41
C VAL A 35 22.40 -0.02 20.89
N ASP A 36 23.39 -0.92 20.85
CA ASP A 36 24.80 -0.53 20.85
C ASP A 36 25.70 -1.67 20.33
N GLU A 37 25.49 -2.07 19.07
CA GLU A 37 26.57 -2.56 18.20
C GLU A 37 26.09 -2.45 16.74
N ALA A 38 26.25 -1.27 16.15
CA ALA A 38 26.13 -1.14 14.71
C ALA A 38 27.39 -1.66 14.02
N VAL A 39 27.20 -2.12 12.78
CA VAL A 39 28.19 -2.35 11.72
C VAL A 39 28.76 -3.77 11.63
N THR A 40 27.97 -4.70 11.07
CA THR A 40 28.29 -5.45 9.82
C THR A 40 27.20 -6.49 9.49
N THR A 41 25.96 -6.04 9.31
CA THR A 41 25.00 -6.84 8.53
C THR A 41 25.12 -6.36 7.08
N PRO A 42 25.56 -7.19 6.13
CA PRO A 42 25.42 -6.87 4.72
C PRO A 42 23.95 -6.52 4.47
N ALA A 43 23.70 -5.39 3.79
CA ALA A 43 22.38 -5.11 3.27
C ALA A 43 21.89 -6.37 2.55
N ALA A 44 20.70 -6.87 2.93
CA ALA A 44 20.09 -7.97 2.22
C ALA A 44 20.04 -7.57 0.74
N GLU A 45 20.79 -8.28 -0.09
CA GLU A 45 20.73 -8.10 -1.54
C GLU A 45 19.27 -8.30 -1.95
N PRO A 46 18.71 -7.40 -2.78
CA PRO A 46 17.35 -7.56 -3.27
C PRO A 46 17.25 -8.93 -3.92
N ASP A 47 16.31 -9.75 -3.45
CA ASP A 47 16.05 -11.08 -3.97
C ASP A 47 15.87 -11.01 -5.50
N GLN A 48 16.91 -11.40 -6.23
CA GLN A 48 16.95 -11.36 -7.69
C GLN A 48 16.17 -12.54 -8.31
N ASP A 49 15.54 -13.38 -7.49
CA ASP A 49 14.63 -14.46 -7.89
C ASP A 49 13.15 -14.08 -7.77
N ALA A 50 12.82 -12.79 -7.68
CA ALA A 50 11.46 -12.32 -7.94
C ALA A 50 11.15 -12.48 -9.44
N GLY A 51 10.61 -13.64 -9.82
CA GLY A 51 10.04 -13.84 -11.15
C GLY A 51 9.10 -12.68 -11.51
N GLU A 52 8.99 -12.37 -12.80
CA GLU A 52 8.16 -11.27 -13.30
C GLU A 52 6.78 -11.29 -12.64
N ARG A 53 6.49 -10.26 -11.84
CA ARG A 53 5.22 -10.15 -11.13
C ARG A 53 4.13 -9.83 -12.15
N VAL A 54 3.17 -10.73 -12.29
CA VAL A 54 2.04 -10.52 -13.20
C VAL A 54 0.96 -9.74 -12.46
N SER A 55 0.52 -8.63 -13.05
CA SER A 55 -0.61 -7.87 -12.51
C SER A 55 -1.87 -8.71 -12.46
N THR A 56 -2.62 -8.60 -11.36
CA THR A 56 -3.76 -9.50 -11.07
C THR A 56 -4.96 -8.73 -10.53
N ARG A 57 -6.15 -9.26 -10.86
CA ARG A 57 -7.45 -8.77 -10.43
C ARG A 57 -8.30 -9.90 -9.89
N GLU A 58 -8.59 -9.85 -8.61
CA GLU A 58 -9.34 -10.86 -7.85
C GLU A 58 -10.49 -10.23 -7.05
N GLN A 59 -10.75 -8.92 -7.25
CA GLN A 59 -11.83 -8.22 -6.57
C GLN A 59 -13.21 -8.61 -7.11
N HIS A 60 -14.22 -8.60 -6.24
CA HIS A 60 -15.61 -8.92 -6.58
C HIS A 60 -16.52 -7.69 -6.67
N PHE A 61 -15.95 -6.53 -6.96
CA PHE A 61 -16.66 -5.26 -7.15
C PHE A 61 -15.98 -4.42 -8.23
N ASP A 62 -16.71 -3.46 -8.78
CA ASP A 62 -16.12 -2.50 -9.71
C ASP A 62 -15.33 -1.43 -8.92
N ALA A 63 -14.02 -1.42 -9.10
CA ALA A 63 -13.10 -0.50 -8.43
C ALA A 63 -12.87 0.78 -9.24
N PHE A 64 -13.58 0.95 -10.36
CA PHE A 64 -13.50 2.12 -11.23
C PHE A 64 -13.55 3.43 -10.45
N GLY A 65 -12.65 4.35 -10.77
CA GLY A 65 -12.73 5.74 -10.35
C GLY A 65 -11.38 6.37 -10.06
N TYR A 66 -11.45 7.56 -9.46
CA TYR A 66 -10.33 8.35 -9.01
C TYR A 66 -10.27 8.32 -7.48
N TYR A 67 -9.10 7.96 -6.95
CA TYR A 67 -8.83 7.92 -5.52
C TYR A 67 -7.94 9.11 -5.16
N LEU A 68 -8.53 10.08 -4.46
CA LEU A 68 -7.95 11.40 -4.21
C LEU A 68 -7.49 11.50 -2.74
N PRO A 69 -6.33 12.08 -2.43
CA PRO A 69 -5.90 12.25 -1.05
C PRO A 69 -6.85 13.11 -0.21
N PHE A 70 -7.16 12.66 1.02
CA PHE A 70 -7.89 13.50 2.00
C PHE A 70 -7.08 14.72 2.42
N GLU A 71 -5.79 14.50 2.62
CA GLU A 71 -4.80 15.53 2.94
C GLU A 71 -3.77 15.57 1.82
N PRO A 72 -3.14 16.74 1.54
CA PRO A 72 -2.08 16.82 0.55
C PRO A 72 -0.93 15.84 0.85
N LEU A 73 -0.55 15.04 -0.15
CA LEU A 73 0.58 14.11 -0.07
C LEU A 73 1.66 14.60 -1.03
N GLN A 74 2.80 15.04 -0.50
CA GLN A 74 3.85 15.72 -1.26
C GLN A 74 5.21 15.07 -1.02
N PHE A 75 5.99 14.94 -2.10
CA PHE A 75 7.31 14.31 -2.19
C PHE A 75 8.24 15.26 -2.96
N GLY A 76 9.08 16.00 -2.23
CA GLY A 76 9.79 17.15 -2.81
C GLY A 76 8.81 18.18 -3.39
N ASN A 77 8.90 18.44 -4.70
CA ASN A 77 7.99 19.37 -5.40
C ASN A 77 6.70 18.69 -5.90
N TRP A 78 6.64 17.37 -5.88
CA TRP A 78 5.56 16.62 -6.51
C TRP A 78 4.46 16.30 -5.51
N ARG A 79 3.23 16.67 -5.82
CA ARG A 79 2.04 16.33 -5.03
C ARG A 79 1.24 15.26 -5.75
N LEU A 80 0.86 14.21 -5.03
CA LEU A 80 -0.07 13.19 -5.52
C LEU A 80 -1.44 13.85 -5.72
N ASP A 81 -1.98 13.80 -6.93
CA ASP A 81 -3.30 14.31 -7.24
C ASP A 81 -4.35 13.19 -7.17
N ASN A 82 -4.11 12.06 -7.84
CA ASN A 82 -5.02 10.91 -7.80
C ASN A 82 -4.34 9.58 -8.16
N VAL A 83 -4.95 8.48 -7.70
CA VAL A 83 -4.80 7.16 -8.31
C VAL A 83 -6.03 6.90 -9.18
N PHE A 84 -5.83 6.46 -10.41
CA PHE A 84 -6.90 6.06 -11.30
C PHE A 84 -6.97 4.54 -11.43
N ILE A 85 -8.18 4.01 -11.40
CA ILE A 85 -8.49 2.62 -11.74
C ILE A 85 -9.57 2.63 -12.82
N ALA A 86 -9.29 1.99 -13.96
CA ALA A 86 -10.20 1.90 -15.10
C ALA A 86 -11.44 1.03 -14.80
N PRO A 87 -12.55 1.19 -15.54
CA PRO A 87 -13.69 0.30 -15.40
C PRO A 87 -13.35 -1.11 -15.89
N SER A 88 -14.12 -2.09 -15.43
CA SER A 88 -13.83 -3.50 -15.71
C SER A 88 -13.75 -3.82 -17.20
N SER A 89 -14.59 -3.18 -18.04
CA SER A 89 -14.55 -3.32 -19.50
C SER A 89 -13.22 -2.91 -20.13
N ASP A 90 -12.59 -1.88 -19.56
CA ASP A 90 -11.39 -1.27 -20.12
C ASP A 90 -10.16 -2.08 -19.75
N PHE A 91 -10.13 -2.61 -18.53
CA PHE A 91 -9.18 -3.64 -18.13
C PHE A 91 -9.26 -4.88 -19.01
N GLU A 92 -10.46 -5.45 -19.20
CA GLU A 92 -10.64 -6.67 -20.01
C GLU A 92 -10.12 -6.45 -21.44
N ALA A 93 -10.44 -5.29 -22.02
CA ALA A 93 -9.94 -4.92 -23.34
C ALA A 93 -8.41 -4.75 -23.36
N TRP A 94 -7.84 -4.11 -22.33
CA TRP A 94 -6.40 -3.91 -22.20
C TRP A 94 -5.64 -5.23 -22.05
N GLU A 95 -6.09 -6.11 -21.15
CA GLU A 95 -5.51 -7.44 -20.86
C GLU A 95 -5.61 -8.36 -22.08
N ALA A 96 -6.68 -8.25 -22.88
CA ALA A 96 -6.80 -8.94 -24.16
C ALA A 96 -5.88 -8.37 -25.27
N GLY A 97 -5.05 -7.37 -24.96
CA GLY A 97 -4.11 -6.73 -25.88
C GLY A 97 -4.70 -5.57 -26.70
N GLY A 98 -5.96 -5.19 -26.45
CA GLY A 98 -6.64 -4.08 -27.10
C GLY A 98 -6.40 -2.72 -26.43
N ARG A 99 -6.92 -1.66 -27.05
CA ARG A 99 -7.00 -0.27 -26.53
C ARG A 99 -5.68 0.34 -26.08
N ARG A 100 -4.54 -0.19 -26.52
CA ARG A 100 -3.20 0.30 -26.17
C ARG A 100 -2.98 1.76 -26.56
N ASP A 101 -3.50 2.16 -27.72
CA ASP A 101 -3.42 3.54 -28.21
C ASP A 101 -4.39 4.50 -27.49
N GLU A 102 -5.52 3.99 -27.00
CA GLU A 102 -6.57 4.79 -26.34
C GLU A 102 -6.31 4.98 -24.84
N MET A 103 -5.57 4.05 -24.23
CA MET A 103 -5.22 4.06 -22.81
C MET A 103 -3.70 4.00 -22.65
N PRO A 104 -2.93 4.98 -23.15
CA PRO A 104 -1.46 4.86 -23.24
C PRO A 104 -0.75 4.62 -21.90
N PHE A 105 -1.41 4.87 -20.76
CA PHE A 105 -0.90 4.64 -19.41
C PHE A 105 -1.49 3.39 -18.73
N GLY A 106 -2.19 2.54 -19.50
CA GLY A 106 -2.84 1.35 -19.00
C GLY A 106 -4.06 1.61 -18.11
N PRO A 107 -4.59 0.54 -17.49
CA PRO A 107 -5.83 0.60 -16.72
C PRO A 107 -5.64 1.07 -15.28
N VAL A 108 -4.39 1.22 -14.82
CA VAL A 108 -4.05 1.80 -13.52
C VAL A 108 -2.89 2.76 -13.71
N PHE A 109 -3.07 3.99 -13.27
CA PHE A 109 -2.01 5.00 -13.26
C PHE A 109 -2.18 5.97 -12.09
N VAL A 110 -1.15 6.76 -11.84
CA VAL A 110 -1.10 7.75 -10.76
C VAL A 110 -0.69 9.09 -11.32
N ASP A 111 -1.39 10.17 -10.95
CA ASP A 111 -1.06 11.53 -11.37
C ASP A 111 -0.40 12.32 -10.25
N PHE A 112 0.62 13.09 -10.62
CA PHE A 112 1.29 14.06 -9.76
C PHE A 112 1.36 15.43 -10.42
N SER A 113 1.38 16.48 -9.60
CA SER A 113 1.64 17.86 -10.02
C SER A 113 2.87 18.44 -9.34
N ASP A 114 3.65 19.23 -10.07
CA ASP A 114 4.71 20.04 -9.49
C ASP A 114 4.10 21.31 -8.86
N VAL A 115 4.13 21.39 -7.54
CA VAL A 115 3.52 22.49 -6.77
C VAL A 115 4.23 23.83 -6.95
N ASN A 116 5.44 23.83 -7.47
CA ASN A 116 6.20 25.05 -7.78
C ASN A 116 5.99 25.53 -9.22
N SER A 117 5.31 24.74 -10.04
CA SER A 117 5.01 25.12 -11.42
C SER A 117 3.93 26.21 -11.48
N PRO A 118 3.89 27.00 -12.58
CA PRO A 118 2.81 27.96 -12.80
C PRO A 118 1.44 27.29 -12.67
N THR A 119 0.45 28.04 -12.18
CA THR A 119 -0.93 27.59 -12.13
C THR A 119 -1.74 28.10 -13.31
N GLY A 120 -2.73 27.31 -13.72
CA GLY A 120 -3.79 27.69 -14.65
C GLY A 120 -5.15 27.57 -13.97
N THR A 121 -6.20 28.02 -14.66
CA THR A 121 -7.59 27.88 -14.21
C THR A 121 -8.37 27.11 -15.26
N ASN A 122 -9.10 26.07 -14.85
CA ASN A 122 -9.95 25.30 -15.74
C ASN A 122 -11.29 26.02 -16.02
N GLU A 123 -12.12 25.46 -16.91
CA GLU A 123 -13.40 26.06 -17.31
C GLU A 123 -14.39 26.24 -16.15
N LEU A 124 -14.19 25.52 -15.05
CA LEU A 124 -15.02 25.59 -13.84
C LEU A 124 -14.44 26.51 -12.76
N GLY A 125 -13.35 27.23 -13.05
CA GLY A 125 -12.70 28.12 -12.09
C GLY A 125 -11.76 27.42 -11.12
N GLY A 126 -11.49 26.13 -11.29
CA GLY A 126 -10.55 25.36 -10.48
C GLY A 126 -9.09 25.63 -10.87
N GLU A 127 -8.24 25.87 -9.88
CA GLU A 127 -6.80 26.04 -10.08
C GLU A 127 -6.11 24.68 -10.28
N TYR A 128 -5.16 24.60 -11.21
CA TYR A 128 -4.31 23.42 -11.42
C TYR A 128 -2.87 23.82 -11.72
N HIS A 129 -1.92 22.95 -11.40
CA HIS A 129 -0.51 23.13 -11.75
C HIS A 129 -0.26 22.71 -13.20
N THR A 130 0.48 23.53 -13.93
CA THR A 130 0.71 23.33 -15.38
C THR A 130 1.73 22.24 -15.69
N VAL A 131 2.60 21.90 -14.74
CA VAL A 131 3.53 20.77 -14.86
C VAL A 131 2.98 19.60 -14.05
N THR A 132 2.71 18.50 -14.76
CA THR A 132 2.20 17.24 -14.20
C THR A 132 3.01 16.08 -14.77
N THR A 133 3.04 14.98 -14.03
CA THR A 133 3.49 13.68 -14.56
C THR A 133 2.47 12.60 -14.23
N ARG A 134 2.44 11.57 -15.06
CA ARG A 134 1.58 10.40 -14.92
C ARG A 134 2.41 9.13 -14.92
N VAL A 135 2.30 8.37 -13.85
CA VAL A 135 3.01 7.11 -13.67
C VAL A 135 2.09 5.96 -14.03
N GLN A 136 2.44 5.22 -15.08
CA GLN A 136 1.78 3.97 -15.44
C GLN A 136 2.18 2.86 -14.45
N ALA A 137 1.27 1.95 -14.15
CA ALA A 137 1.61 0.74 -13.41
C ALA A 137 2.49 -0.20 -14.24
N ASP A 138 3.68 -0.52 -13.73
CA ASP A 138 4.46 -1.69 -14.15
C ASP A 138 3.86 -2.96 -13.53
N TYR A 139 3.34 -2.84 -12.30
CA TYR A 139 2.62 -3.89 -11.60
C TYR A 139 1.43 -3.32 -10.83
N TYR A 140 0.33 -4.09 -10.77
CA TYR A 140 -0.75 -3.84 -9.84
C TYR A 140 -1.36 -5.15 -9.30
N TYR A 141 -1.85 -5.09 -8.06
CA TYR A 141 -2.68 -6.11 -7.45
C TYR A 141 -3.98 -5.48 -6.99
N LEU A 142 -5.11 -6.04 -7.41
CA LEU A 142 -6.43 -5.64 -6.97
C LEU A 142 -7.15 -6.86 -6.42
N ALA A 143 -7.56 -6.81 -5.16
CA ALA A 143 -8.35 -7.85 -4.54
C ALA A 143 -9.36 -7.25 -3.56
N ASP A 144 -10.24 -8.10 -3.03
CA ASP A 144 -11.15 -7.69 -1.97
C ASP A 144 -10.35 -7.27 -0.73
N GLY A 145 -10.34 -5.96 -0.45
CA GLY A 145 -9.62 -5.41 0.70
C GLY A 145 -8.14 -5.11 0.43
N ALA A 146 -7.63 -5.21 -0.80
CA ALA A 146 -6.22 -4.95 -1.09
C ALA A 146 -6.02 -4.20 -2.42
N PHE A 147 -5.07 -3.27 -2.40
CA PHE A 147 -4.55 -2.63 -3.59
C PHE A 147 -3.03 -2.48 -3.47
N THR A 148 -2.32 -2.83 -4.55
CA THR A 148 -0.92 -2.51 -4.75
C THR A 148 -0.74 -1.90 -6.14
N PHE A 149 0.05 -0.85 -6.20
CA PHE A 149 0.54 -0.22 -7.42
C PHE A 149 2.05 -0.09 -7.32
N GLU A 150 2.75 -0.43 -8.39
CA GLU A 150 4.17 -0.16 -8.55
C GLU A 150 4.40 0.37 -9.97
N GLY A 151 5.17 1.46 -10.07
CA GLY A 151 5.55 2.05 -11.35
C GLY A 151 6.84 2.86 -11.22
N ILE A 152 7.40 3.26 -12.35
CA ILE A 152 8.62 4.07 -12.41
C ILE A 152 8.37 5.31 -13.25
N ASP A 153 8.85 6.46 -12.77
CA ASP A 153 8.88 7.70 -13.53
C ASP A 153 10.28 8.34 -13.48
N PRO A 154 10.76 8.97 -14.57
CA PRO A 154 12.11 9.55 -14.62
C PRO A 154 12.39 10.65 -13.60
N GLU A 155 11.38 11.42 -13.20
CA GLU A 155 11.50 12.54 -12.25
C GLU A 155 11.23 12.09 -10.81
N LEU A 156 10.31 11.14 -10.62
CA LEU A 156 9.89 10.65 -9.30
C LEU A 156 10.69 9.44 -8.80
N GLY A 157 11.31 8.67 -9.70
CA GLY A 157 11.87 7.35 -9.41
C GLY A 157 10.77 6.30 -9.25
N THR A 158 11.01 5.31 -8.39
CA THR A 158 10.01 4.26 -8.09
C THR A 158 8.85 4.84 -7.28
N VAL A 159 7.62 4.51 -7.69
CA VAL A 159 6.38 4.86 -7.01
C VAL A 159 5.68 3.58 -6.56
N ILE A 160 5.39 3.48 -5.26
CA ILE A 160 4.68 2.34 -4.66
C ILE A 160 3.48 2.87 -3.89
N ILE A 161 2.31 2.29 -4.11
CA ILE A 161 1.11 2.54 -3.30
C ILE A 161 0.58 1.19 -2.84
N ASP A 162 0.53 0.96 -1.53
CA ASP A 162 0.14 -0.32 -0.96
C ASP A 162 -0.82 -0.13 0.21
N GLY A 163 -1.88 -0.93 0.27
CA GLY A 163 -2.82 -0.85 1.38
C GLY A 163 -4.14 -1.56 1.14
N ALA A 164 -5.12 -1.16 1.95
CA ALA A 164 -6.45 -1.72 1.95
C ALA A 164 -7.40 -0.91 1.06
N LEU A 165 -8.11 -1.62 0.17
CA LEU A 165 -9.15 -1.07 -0.69
C LEU A 165 -10.54 -1.43 -0.14
N HIS A 166 -11.29 -0.42 0.30
CA HIS A 166 -12.57 -0.57 0.99
C HIS A 166 -13.72 -0.61 -0.03
N GLY A 167 -13.93 -1.80 -0.62
CA GLY A 167 -14.96 -1.99 -1.66
C GLY A 167 -16.39 -1.70 -1.21
N ASP A 168 -16.71 -1.76 0.09
CA ASP A 168 -18.02 -1.33 0.61
C ASP A 168 -18.22 0.18 0.49
N VAL A 169 -17.17 0.97 0.68
CA VAL A 169 -17.18 2.43 0.53
C VAL A 169 -17.37 2.80 -0.94
N VAL A 170 -16.61 2.16 -1.84
CA VAL A 170 -16.72 2.36 -3.30
C VAL A 170 -18.14 2.01 -3.79
N ARG A 171 -18.66 0.83 -3.44
CA ARG A 171 -20.02 0.40 -3.83
C ARG A 171 -21.12 1.32 -3.30
N ALA A 172 -20.92 1.92 -2.13
CA ALA A 172 -21.87 2.87 -1.55
C ALA A 172 -21.76 4.28 -2.16
N GLY A 173 -20.71 4.55 -2.94
CA GLY A 173 -20.39 5.90 -3.43
C GLY A 173 -20.11 6.91 -2.32
N ASP A 174 -19.58 6.44 -1.19
CA ASP A 174 -19.41 7.25 0.01
C ASP A 174 -18.07 7.97 0.00
N SER A 175 -18.06 9.22 -0.47
CA SER A 175 -16.85 10.07 -0.53
C SER A 175 -16.41 10.63 0.82
N GLN A 176 -17.18 10.43 1.89
CA GLN A 176 -16.85 10.92 3.24
C GLN A 176 -16.01 9.91 4.02
N ARG A 177 -16.06 8.63 3.64
CA ARG A 177 -15.19 7.59 4.20
C ARG A 177 -13.99 7.32 3.28
N PRO A 178 -12.84 6.91 3.83
CA PRO A 178 -11.71 6.48 3.01
C PRO A 178 -12.06 5.22 2.24
N ALA A 179 -11.95 5.30 0.92
CA ALA A 179 -12.05 4.15 0.04
C ALA A 179 -10.73 3.39 -0.06
N PHE A 180 -9.62 4.02 0.31
CA PHE A 180 -8.33 3.37 0.48
C PHE A 180 -7.62 3.89 1.74
N THR A 181 -6.90 3.00 2.42
CA THR A 181 -5.99 3.34 3.52
C THR A 181 -4.70 2.56 3.39
N GLY A 182 -3.53 3.20 3.53
CA GLY A 182 -2.27 2.52 3.28
C GLY A 182 -1.03 3.41 3.40
N GLY A 183 -0.06 3.15 2.55
CA GLY A 183 1.15 3.95 2.37
C GLY A 183 1.40 4.34 0.92
N VAL A 184 2.23 5.37 0.75
CA VAL A 184 2.83 5.75 -0.53
C VAL A 184 4.33 5.87 -0.31
N GLU A 185 5.10 5.39 -1.28
CA GLU A 185 6.53 5.67 -1.43
C GLU A 185 6.80 6.26 -2.81
N VAL A 186 7.63 7.30 -2.86
CA VAL A 186 8.05 7.97 -4.10
C VAL A 186 9.54 8.26 -3.98
N GLY A 187 10.36 7.70 -4.87
CA GLY A 187 11.81 7.96 -4.90
C GLY A 187 12.54 7.58 -3.60
N GLY A 188 11.99 6.65 -2.82
CA GLY A 188 12.49 6.24 -1.51
C GLY A 188 11.96 7.07 -0.32
N GLU A 189 11.23 8.15 -0.55
CA GLU A 189 10.50 8.88 0.49
C GLU A 189 9.15 8.20 0.75
N ARG A 190 8.87 7.82 1.99
CA ARG A 190 7.67 7.06 2.35
C ARG A 190 6.77 7.80 3.34
N ILE A 191 5.49 7.91 3.00
CA ILE A 191 4.42 8.39 3.87
C ILE A 191 3.49 7.21 4.21
N ARG A 192 3.19 7.02 5.49
CA ARG A 192 2.33 5.94 6.00
C ARG A 192 1.01 6.50 6.51
N ASN A 193 0.02 5.62 6.68
CA ASN A 193 -1.30 5.95 7.23
C ASN A 193 -2.04 6.99 6.38
N ILE A 194 -1.89 6.93 5.06
CA ILE A 194 -2.63 7.80 4.14
C ILE A 194 -4.07 7.33 4.00
N SER A 195 -4.94 8.23 3.58
CA SER A 195 -6.34 7.96 3.27
C SER A 195 -6.71 8.62 1.95
N LEU A 196 -7.36 7.86 1.06
CA LEU A 196 -7.86 8.37 -0.21
C LEU A 196 -9.40 8.26 -0.24
N ARG A 197 -10.07 9.33 -0.69
CA ARG A 197 -11.51 9.34 -1.00
C ARG A 197 -11.74 8.87 -2.42
N TRP A 198 -12.87 8.21 -2.66
CA TRP A 198 -13.27 7.79 -3.99
C TRP A 198 -14.14 8.84 -4.68
N TYR A 199 -13.95 8.97 -5.99
CA TYR A 199 -14.78 9.72 -6.93
C TYR A 199 -15.00 8.86 -8.17
N GLY A 200 -16.25 8.60 -8.53
CA GLY A 200 -16.59 7.70 -9.64
C GLY A 200 -16.27 8.24 -11.04
N GLY A 201 -15.83 9.48 -11.17
CA GLY A 201 -15.82 10.17 -12.47
C GLY A 201 -17.22 10.66 -12.85
N ASP A 202 -17.30 11.42 -13.94
CA ASP A 202 -18.54 11.85 -14.60
C ASP A 202 -18.75 11.09 -15.92
#